data_AF-A0A925BSK2-F1
#
_entry.id   AF-A0A925BSK2-F1
#
_cell.length_a   1.000
_cell.length_b   1.000
_cell.length_c   1.000
_cell.angle_alpha   90.00
_cell.angle_beta   90.00
_cell.angle_gamma   90.00
#
_symmetry.space_group_name_H-M   'P 1'
#
loop_
_entity.id
_entity.type
_entity.pdbx_description
1 polymer ?
#
loop_
_entity_poly.entity_id
_entity_poly.type
_entity_poly.pdbx_seq_one_letter_code
_entity_poly.pdbx_strand_id
1 'polypeptide(L)'
;MKRHVHTVHLRSHDEALIHRGAVLLEDALHTASFPESGRLLLVRSLNVGKIHSQQSSATLALVIEQRFAQIGMMAVHAEDPTADSAIAVYFRDQIEPYLCLAVRLANHLSADEWFWRLAVVNWQPNLSREEGLRRVLYGVAQTAIGVSAIVSLMQELFIQNAITPMLSSLTWQDGAALLRACGWIKSDSSIELKNPLSIAFLSKPWINLLQDWIEAWGIEDSRSLWFTAIVLIVGQPGFILDEQLIVRSRQIIQQISNSEKLFQSDQSIILERSIAISEDSRSVLNESLSSTNTSQRQDSYSYLESPQFSAFSGLFFLLPLMIHLKIESFLESNPTLIKFNLPRRLLNTIAQRLKIPKDDPVRAALIEHSNDGSDSDLLRSWLTSMRRWCRLNAEMGLHNLVARSGQVSITPTHIDVWFEPQQADIRIRRVGLDLDPGWVPWFGRVVAFHYTGAGYGN
;
A
#
# COMPACT_ATOMS: atom_id res chain seq x y z
N MET A 1 18.18 3.60 8.28
CA MET A 1 17.32 3.32 9.44
C MET A 1 17.74 4.27 10.57
N LYS A 2 16.84 5.12 11.09
CA LYS A 2 17.22 6.02 12.20
C LYS A 2 17.15 5.24 13.52
N ARG A 3 18.24 5.27 14.29
CA ARG A 3 18.35 4.63 15.60
C ARG A 3 18.23 5.74 16.64
N HIS A 4 17.41 5.53 17.66
CA HIS A 4 17.18 6.53 18.70
C HIS A 4 17.34 5.90 20.07
N VAL A 5 18.23 6.47 20.88
CA VAL A 5 18.40 6.12 22.30
C VAL A 5 17.91 7.32 23.10
N HIS A 6 16.90 7.10 23.96
CA HIS A 6 16.31 8.18 24.74
C HIS A 6 17.15 8.57 25.95
N THR A 7 17.72 7.58 26.65
CA THR A 7 18.45 7.81 27.89
C THR A 7 19.53 6.76 28.07
N VAL A 8 20.71 7.21 28.49
CA VAL A 8 21.85 6.36 28.83
C VAL A 8 22.18 6.57 30.31
N HIS A 9 22.33 5.47 31.05
CA HIS A 9 22.75 5.50 32.44
C HIS A 9 24.08 4.76 32.59
N LEU A 10 25.13 5.48 32.96
CA LEU A 10 26.45 4.93 33.28
C LEU A 10 26.79 5.25 34.74
N ARG A 11 27.44 4.31 35.42
CA ARG A 11 27.87 4.47 36.81
C ARG A 11 29.33 4.06 36.94
N SER A 12 30.13 4.92 37.57
CA SER A 12 31.52 4.68 37.91
C SER A 12 31.90 5.50 39.15
N HIS A 13 32.96 5.11 39.84
CA HIS A 13 33.57 5.90 40.93
C HIS A 13 34.48 7.02 40.38
N ASP A 14 34.75 7.02 39.07
CA ASP A 14 35.59 7.97 38.35
C ASP A 14 34.82 8.55 37.15
N GLU A 15 34.70 9.87 37.12
CA GLU A 15 34.00 10.63 36.08
C GLU A 15 34.67 10.51 34.70
N ALA A 16 36.00 10.39 34.65
CA ALA A 16 36.72 10.22 33.39
C ALA A 16 36.35 8.88 32.71
N LEU A 17 36.08 7.84 33.52
CA LEU A 17 35.59 6.56 33.01
C LEU A 17 34.14 6.62 32.53
N ILE A 18 33.30 7.50 33.10
CA ILE A 18 31.94 7.73 32.61
C ILE A 18 31.98 8.37 31.23
N HIS A 19 32.75 9.44 31.07
CA HIS A 19 32.88 10.12 29.79
C HIS A 19 33.43 9.19 28.70
N ARG A 20 34.51 8.46 29.02
CA ARG A 20 35.08 7.47 28.09
C ARG A 20 34.09 6.36 27.75
N GLY A 21 33.36 5.84 28.75
CA GLY A 21 32.35 4.81 28.55
C GLY A 21 31.20 5.27 27.65
N ALA A 22 30.79 6.54 27.75
CA ALA A 22 29.77 7.13 26.89
C ALA A 22 30.22 7.18 25.43
N VAL A 23 31.44 7.65 25.15
CA VAL A 23 32.02 7.70 23.80
C VAL A 23 32.12 6.29 23.20
N LEU A 24 32.63 5.32 23.96
CA LEU A 24 32.72 3.93 23.49
C LEU A 24 31.35 3.34 23.17
N LEU A 25 30.34 3.63 24.00
CA LEU A 25 28.98 3.13 23.80
C LEU A 25 28.32 3.77 22.57
N GLU A 26 28.50 5.07 22.37
CA GLU A 26 28.02 5.80 21.19
C GLU A 26 28.62 5.20 19.90
N ASP A 27 29.94 5.06 19.84
CA ASP A 27 30.64 4.42 18.71
C ASP A 27 30.17 2.99 18.47
N ALA A 28 29.97 2.22 19.54
CA ALA A 28 29.48 0.85 19.46
C ALA A 28 28.06 0.78 18.89
N LEU A 29 27.16 1.69 19.30
CA LEU A 29 25.79 1.76 18.79
C LEU A 29 25.74 2.20 17.32
N HIS A 30 26.68 3.03 16.88
CA HIS A 30 26.83 3.42 15.47
C HIS A 30 27.33 2.25 14.62
N THR A 31 28.27 1.46 15.12
CA THR A 31 28.92 0.37 14.38
C THR A 31 28.16 -0.97 14.47
N ALA A 32 27.30 -1.16 15.47
CA ALA A 32 26.50 -2.37 15.62
C ALA A 32 25.58 -2.64 14.42
N SER A 33 25.50 -3.92 14.05
CA SER A 33 24.68 -4.48 12.98
C SER A 33 23.40 -5.11 13.56
N PHE A 34 22.26 -4.52 13.25
CA PHE A 34 20.96 -5.03 13.68
C PHE A 34 20.22 -5.68 12.50
N PRO A 35 19.48 -6.79 12.73
CA PRO A 35 18.76 -7.46 11.65
C PRO A 35 17.69 -6.54 11.03
N GLU A 36 17.73 -6.37 9.72
CA GLU A 36 16.74 -5.59 8.96
C GLU A 36 15.47 -6.42 8.74
N SER A 37 14.63 -6.52 9.76
CA SER A 37 13.39 -7.29 9.71
C SER A 37 12.22 -6.55 9.02
N GLY A 38 12.40 -5.26 8.69
CA GLY A 38 11.31 -4.38 8.22
C GLY A 38 10.30 -4.00 9.32
N ARG A 39 10.43 -4.58 10.51
CA ARG A 39 9.60 -4.31 11.69
C ARG A 39 10.14 -3.13 12.49
N LEU A 40 9.24 -2.43 13.19
CA LEU A 40 9.64 -1.47 14.21
C LEU A 40 9.79 -2.21 15.54
N LEU A 41 11.02 -2.35 16.02
CA LEU A 41 11.33 -2.95 17.32
C LEU A 41 11.60 -1.86 18.35
N LEU A 42 10.87 -1.89 19.46
CA LEU A 42 11.02 -0.99 20.59
C LEU A 42 11.53 -1.77 21.80
N VAL A 43 12.59 -1.29 22.43
CA VAL A 43 13.22 -1.93 23.59
C VAL A 43 13.10 -0.98 24.77
N ARG A 44 12.43 -1.43 25.84
CA ARG A 44 12.17 -0.64 27.05
C ARG A 44 13.46 -0.29 27.79
N SER A 45 14.36 -1.26 27.87
CA SER A 45 15.67 -1.10 28.48
C SER A 45 16.63 -2.15 27.95
N LEU A 46 17.86 -1.76 27.65
CA LEU A 46 18.94 -2.65 27.27
C LEU A 46 20.06 -2.58 28.31
N ASN A 47 20.35 -3.70 28.97
CA ASN A 47 21.50 -3.80 29.84
C ASN A 47 22.74 -4.21 29.03
N VAL A 48 23.65 -3.25 28.81
CA VAL A 48 24.91 -3.46 28.09
C VAL A 48 26.02 -4.08 28.95
N GLY A 49 25.76 -4.30 30.25
CA GLY A 49 26.71 -4.91 31.17
C GLY A 49 27.81 -3.96 31.66
N LYS A 50 28.92 -4.54 32.14
CA LYS A 50 30.10 -3.78 32.58
C LYS A 50 30.99 -3.46 31.38
N ILE A 51 31.32 -2.19 31.22
CA ILE A 51 32.29 -1.72 30.21
C ILE A 51 33.66 -1.65 30.87
N HIS A 52 34.62 -2.44 30.38
CA HIS A 52 35.98 -2.48 30.89
C HIS A 52 36.87 -1.48 30.15
N SER A 53 37.85 -0.88 30.85
CA SER A 53 38.75 0.13 30.29
C SER A 53 39.64 -0.36 29.14
N GLN A 54 39.76 -1.67 28.92
CA GLN A 54 40.51 -2.28 27.82
C GLN A 54 39.62 -2.70 26.63
N GLN A 55 38.29 -2.59 26.75
CA GLN A 55 37.38 -2.95 25.67
C GLN A 55 37.42 -1.91 24.54
N SER A 56 37.28 -2.41 23.31
CA SER A 56 37.10 -1.57 22.12
C SER A 56 35.61 -1.36 21.81
N SER A 57 35.28 -0.31 21.05
CA SER A 57 33.91 -0.06 20.57
C SER A 57 33.38 -1.22 19.74
N ALA A 58 34.22 -1.90 18.95
CA ALA A 58 33.83 -3.07 18.15
C ALA A 58 33.45 -4.28 19.03
N THR A 59 34.19 -4.52 20.11
CA THR A 59 33.84 -5.57 21.07
C THR A 59 32.51 -5.27 21.76
N LEU A 60 32.29 -4.01 22.13
CA LEU A 60 31.03 -3.57 22.73
C LEU A 60 29.85 -3.65 21.74
N ALA A 61 30.09 -3.36 20.46
CA ALA A 61 29.09 -3.51 19.40
C ALA A 61 28.60 -4.97 19.30
N LEU A 62 29.51 -5.95 19.27
CA LEU A 62 29.15 -7.38 19.24
C LEU A 62 28.31 -7.80 20.46
N VAL A 63 28.62 -7.26 21.65
CA VAL A 63 27.81 -7.51 22.85
C VAL A 63 26.40 -6.92 22.68
N ILE A 64 26.28 -5.70 22.16
CA ILE A 64 25.00 -5.05 21.90
C ILE A 64 24.18 -5.86 20.87
N GLU A 65 24.80 -6.30 19.79
CA GLU A 65 24.16 -7.12 18.74
C GLU A 65 23.61 -8.43 19.31
N GLN A 66 24.42 -9.17 20.07
CA GLN A 66 24.00 -10.41 20.71
C GLN A 66 22.82 -10.21 21.67
N ARG A 67 22.86 -9.12 22.47
CA ARG A 67 21.77 -8.78 23.39
C ARG A 67 20.50 -8.39 22.65
N PHE A 68 20.61 -7.60 21.59
CA PHE A 68 19.47 -7.23 20.75
C PHE A 68 18.86 -8.45 20.06
N ALA A 69 19.67 -9.40 19.59
CA ALA A 69 19.16 -10.65 19.01
C ALA A 69 18.38 -11.47 20.04
N GLN A 70 18.89 -11.59 21.27
CA GLN A 70 18.19 -12.26 22.38
C GLN A 70 16.85 -11.59 22.70
N ILE A 71 16.85 -10.26 22.85
CA ILE A 71 15.65 -9.48 23.13
C ILE A 71 14.64 -9.61 21.98
N GLY A 72 15.12 -9.57 20.73
CA GLY A 72 14.29 -9.70 19.53
C GLY A 72 13.54 -11.03 19.46
N MET A 73 14.13 -12.12 19.95
CA MET A 73 13.45 -13.44 20.03
C MET A 73 12.32 -13.46 21.08
N MET A 74 12.38 -12.59 22.09
CA MET A 74 11.39 -12.49 23.16
C MET A 74 10.38 -11.35 22.95
N ALA A 75 10.53 -10.59 21.86
CA ALA A 75 9.68 -9.45 21.59
C ALA A 75 8.25 -9.91 21.26
N VAL A 76 7.27 -9.30 21.93
CA VAL A 76 5.85 -9.56 21.71
C VAL A 76 5.24 -8.50 20.80
N HIS A 77 4.13 -8.82 20.14
CA HIS A 77 3.40 -7.81 19.35
C HIS A 77 2.79 -6.76 20.27
N ALA A 78 2.66 -5.51 19.82
CA ALA A 78 2.15 -4.41 20.64
C ALA A 78 0.71 -4.60 21.15
N GLU A 79 -0.10 -5.38 20.45
CA GLU A 79 -1.47 -5.71 20.84
C GLU A 79 -1.57 -6.96 21.74
N ASP A 80 -0.44 -7.61 22.04
CA ASP A 80 -0.42 -8.72 22.99
C ASP A 80 -0.81 -8.22 24.41
N PRO A 81 -1.67 -8.91 25.16
CA PRO A 81 -2.05 -8.52 26.52
C PRO A 81 -0.86 -8.34 27.49
N THR A 82 0.27 -8.97 27.21
CA THR A 82 1.49 -8.91 28.03
C THR A 82 2.45 -7.77 27.64
N ALA A 83 2.16 -7.04 26.55
CA ALA A 83 3.06 -6.06 25.94
C ALA A 83 3.54 -4.94 26.88
N ASP A 84 2.69 -4.47 27.81
CA ASP A 84 3.08 -3.42 28.75
C ASP A 84 4.21 -3.86 29.72
N SER A 85 4.19 -5.14 30.09
CA SER A 85 5.22 -5.73 30.97
C SER A 85 6.45 -6.24 30.20
N ALA A 86 6.35 -6.37 28.88
CA ALA A 86 7.43 -6.88 28.05
C ALA A 86 8.63 -5.91 27.99
N ILE A 87 9.84 -6.48 27.93
CA ILE A 87 11.08 -5.70 27.76
C ILE A 87 11.25 -5.18 26.33
N ALA A 88 10.58 -5.81 25.37
CA ALA A 88 10.58 -5.40 23.97
C ALA A 88 9.24 -5.72 23.31
N VAL A 89 8.82 -4.79 22.46
CA VAL A 89 7.58 -4.83 21.70
C VAL A 89 7.92 -4.56 20.25
N TYR A 90 7.25 -5.26 19.33
CA TYR A 90 7.37 -4.99 17.91
C TYR A 90 6.04 -4.61 17.26
N PHE A 91 6.17 -3.80 16.22
CA PHE A 91 5.15 -3.56 15.20
C PHE A 91 5.67 -4.09 13.86
N ARG A 92 4.78 -4.60 13.01
CA ARG A 92 5.04 -5.17 11.69
C ARG A 92 5.76 -4.19 10.77
N ASP A 93 5.47 -2.90 10.88
CA ASP A 93 6.12 -1.83 10.15
C ASP A 93 6.03 -0.47 10.89
N GLN A 94 6.41 0.62 10.22
CA GLN A 94 6.42 1.97 10.78
C GLN A 94 5.04 2.66 10.79
N ILE A 95 4.03 2.11 10.13
CA ILE A 95 2.66 2.65 10.08
C ILE A 95 1.80 2.00 11.16
N GLU A 96 1.96 0.70 11.40
CA GLU A 96 1.13 -0.07 12.34
C GLU A 96 0.93 0.58 13.72
N PRO A 97 1.91 1.26 14.35
CA PRO A 97 1.66 1.99 15.59
C PRO A 97 0.51 3.01 15.50
N TYR A 98 0.42 3.73 14.38
CA TYR A 98 -0.63 4.73 14.15
C TYR A 98 -1.99 4.05 13.94
N LEU A 99 -2.00 2.92 13.22
CA LEU A 99 -3.19 2.11 12.96
C LEU A 99 -3.79 1.59 14.28
N CYS A 100 -3.00 0.85 15.05
CA CYS A 100 -3.42 0.27 16.33
C CYS A 100 -3.85 1.36 17.32
N LEU A 101 -3.08 2.45 17.43
CA LEU A 101 -3.41 3.52 18.37
C LEU A 101 -4.73 4.22 18.01
N ALA A 102 -4.97 4.52 16.72
CA ALA A 102 -6.23 5.14 16.32
C ALA A 102 -7.44 4.24 16.61
N VAL A 103 -7.34 2.94 16.30
CA VAL A 103 -8.41 1.97 16.59
C VAL A 103 -8.68 1.88 18.10
N ARG A 104 -7.63 1.86 18.93
CA ARG A 104 -7.78 1.87 20.40
C ARG A 104 -8.50 3.14 20.89
N LEU A 105 -8.05 4.31 20.46
CA LEU A 105 -8.64 5.59 20.87
C LEU A 105 -10.10 5.72 20.42
N ALA A 106 -10.40 5.30 19.19
CA ALA A 106 -11.77 5.29 18.67
C ALA A 106 -12.70 4.38 19.50
N ASN A 107 -12.18 3.26 20.01
CA ASN A 107 -12.88 2.31 20.86
C ASN A 107 -12.82 2.61 22.37
N HIS A 108 -12.39 3.82 22.77
CA HIS A 108 -12.27 4.22 24.18
C HIS A 108 -11.31 3.37 25.03
N LEU A 109 -10.34 2.72 24.39
CA LEU A 109 -9.29 1.99 25.10
C LEU A 109 -8.15 2.94 25.49
N SER A 110 -7.54 2.69 26.64
CA SER A 110 -6.37 3.45 27.08
C SER A 110 -5.13 3.10 26.23
N ALA A 111 -4.17 4.02 26.24
CA ALA A 111 -2.88 3.89 25.54
C ALA A 111 -1.75 4.36 26.47
N ASP A 112 -1.77 3.84 27.69
CA ASP A 112 -0.87 4.20 28.78
C ASP A 112 0.43 3.37 28.74
N GLU A 113 0.46 2.33 27.91
CA GLU A 113 1.62 1.45 27.78
C GLU A 113 2.87 2.24 27.35
N TRP A 114 4.02 1.87 27.92
CA TRP A 114 5.27 2.62 27.80
C TRP A 114 5.73 2.86 26.34
N PHE A 115 5.39 1.94 25.43
CA PHE A 115 5.89 1.94 24.07
C PHE A 115 5.17 2.94 23.15
N TRP A 116 3.94 3.38 23.45
CA TRP A 116 3.21 4.30 22.55
C TRP A 116 3.95 5.62 22.33
N ARG A 117 4.57 6.16 23.38
CA ARG A 117 5.36 7.40 23.33
C ARG A 117 6.62 7.27 22.46
N LEU A 118 7.08 6.04 22.23
CA LEU A 118 8.24 5.73 21.40
C LEU A 118 7.82 5.40 19.96
N ALA A 119 6.64 4.79 19.80
CA ALA A 119 6.14 4.29 18.52
C ALA A 119 5.49 5.39 17.66
N VAL A 120 4.82 6.35 18.29
CA VAL A 120 4.03 7.40 17.63
C VAL A 120 4.63 8.76 17.92
N VAL A 121 4.99 9.48 16.86
CA VAL A 121 5.64 10.80 16.98
C VAL A 121 4.72 11.79 17.66
N ASN A 122 5.25 12.54 18.63
CA ASN A 122 4.52 13.54 19.42
C ASN A 122 3.32 12.99 20.21
N TRP A 123 3.28 11.68 20.48
CA TRP A 123 2.26 11.10 21.36
C TRP A 123 2.50 11.46 22.82
N GLN A 124 1.42 11.80 23.53
CA GLN A 124 1.42 12.01 24.97
C GLN A 124 0.18 11.33 25.57
N PRO A 125 0.34 10.59 26.69
CA PRO A 125 -0.82 10.16 27.46
C PRO A 125 -1.44 11.39 28.13
N ASN A 126 -2.76 11.32 28.37
CA ASN A 126 -3.63 12.40 28.87
C ASN A 126 -4.17 13.39 27.83
N LEU A 127 -3.95 13.15 26.53
CA LEU A 127 -4.68 13.88 25.50
C LEU A 127 -6.16 13.47 25.53
N SER A 128 -7.06 14.41 25.19
CA SER A 128 -8.45 14.04 24.92
C SER A 128 -8.50 13.08 23.74
N ARG A 129 -9.53 12.23 23.68
CA ARG A 129 -9.69 11.25 22.58
C ARG A 129 -9.61 11.92 21.20
N GLU A 130 -10.30 13.05 21.04
CA GLU A 130 -10.34 13.79 19.78
C GLU A 130 -8.98 14.37 19.41
N GLU A 131 -8.28 14.96 20.37
CA GLU A 131 -6.92 15.47 20.13
C GLU A 131 -5.95 14.32 19.84
N GLY A 132 -6.07 13.19 20.54
CA GLY A 132 -5.29 12.00 20.29
C GLY A 132 -5.49 11.46 18.87
N LEU A 133 -6.73 11.35 18.40
CA LEU A 133 -7.05 10.92 17.02
C LEU A 133 -6.46 11.88 15.99
N ARG A 134 -6.59 13.20 16.18
CA ARG A 134 -5.94 14.20 15.31
C ARG A 134 -4.42 14.05 15.31
N ARG A 135 -3.78 13.85 16.47
CA ARG A 135 -2.32 13.64 16.56
C ARG A 135 -1.86 12.40 15.82
N VAL A 136 -2.63 11.31 15.89
CA VAL A 136 -2.34 10.09 15.13
C VAL A 136 -2.44 10.35 13.62
N LEU A 137 -3.49 11.06 13.18
CA LEU A 137 -3.68 11.40 11.77
C LEU A 137 -2.54 12.28 11.22
N TYR A 138 -2.16 13.34 11.94
CA TYR A 138 -1.05 14.19 11.51
C TYR A 138 0.31 13.50 11.62
N GLY A 139 0.49 12.66 12.65
CA GLY A 139 1.72 11.88 12.82
C GLY A 139 1.92 10.88 11.69
N VAL A 140 0.86 10.17 11.28
CA VAL A 140 0.95 9.20 10.17
C VAL A 140 1.24 9.90 8.83
N ALA A 141 0.70 11.11 8.64
CA ALA A 141 0.97 11.95 7.47
C ALA A 141 2.45 12.37 7.34
N GLN A 142 3.17 12.48 8.47
CA GLN A 142 4.59 12.85 8.51
C GLN A 142 5.53 11.66 8.27
N THR A 143 5.00 10.43 8.19
CA THR A 143 5.82 9.26 7.85
C THR A 143 6.33 9.38 6.42
N ALA A 144 7.44 8.70 6.10
CA ALA A 144 8.00 8.68 4.75
C ALA A 144 7.04 8.09 3.68
N ILE A 145 5.93 7.47 4.11
CA ILE A 145 4.92 6.86 3.25
C ILE A 145 3.80 7.87 2.90
N GLY A 146 3.69 8.97 3.66
CA GLY A 146 2.83 10.11 3.34
C GLY A 146 1.36 9.75 3.18
N VAL A 147 0.75 10.19 2.08
CA VAL A 147 -0.69 10.00 1.79
C VAL A 147 -1.10 8.54 1.82
N SER A 148 -0.27 7.60 1.35
CA SER A 148 -0.60 6.18 1.41
C SER A 148 -0.76 5.67 2.85
N ALA A 149 -0.05 6.26 3.81
CA ALA A 149 -0.17 5.90 5.22
C ALA A 149 -1.50 6.41 5.81
N ILE A 150 -1.93 7.61 5.42
CA ILE A 150 -3.27 8.14 5.75
C ILE A 150 -4.37 7.24 5.18
N VAL A 151 -4.27 6.85 3.91
CA VAL A 151 -5.24 5.94 3.26
C VAL A 151 -5.34 4.63 4.04
N SER A 152 -4.20 4.09 4.48
CA SER A 152 -4.14 2.88 5.32
C SER A 152 -4.89 3.05 6.62
N LEU A 153 -4.64 4.18 7.30
CA LEU A 153 -5.28 4.51 8.56
C LEU A 153 -6.79 4.59 8.41
N MET A 154 -7.26 5.29 7.37
CA MET A 154 -8.69 5.43 7.11
C MET A 154 -9.34 4.09 6.72
N GLN A 155 -8.66 3.25 5.94
CA GLN A 155 -9.14 1.91 5.60
C GLN A 155 -9.24 1.01 6.83
N GLU A 156 -8.22 1.00 7.70
CA GLU A 156 -8.23 0.18 8.91
C GLU A 156 -9.33 0.61 9.86
N LEU A 157 -9.46 1.93 10.12
CA LEU A 157 -10.55 2.45 10.93
C LEU A 157 -11.93 2.12 10.33
N PHE A 158 -12.06 2.13 9.00
CA PHE A 158 -13.29 1.72 8.34
C PHE A 158 -13.59 0.23 8.57
N ILE A 159 -12.61 -0.65 8.35
CA ILE A 159 -12.73 -2.11 8.54
C ILE A 159 -13.10 -2.45 10.00
N GLN A 160 -12.53 -1.73 10.96
CA GLN A 160 -12.77 -1.92 12.39
C GLN A 160 -14.03 -1.19 12.90
N ASN A 161 -14.86 -0.61 12.02
CA ASN A 161 -16.04 0.20 12.37
C ASN A 161 -15.74 1.38 13.32
N ALA A 162 -14.54 1.93 13.23
CA ALA A 162 -13.95 2.95 14.09
C ALA A 162 -13.68 4.29 13.37
N ILE A 163 -14.15 4.45 12.13
CA ILE A 163 -13.90 5.64 11.30
C ILE A 163 -14.69 6.88 11.76
N THR A 164 -15.91 6.70 12.26
CA THR A 164 -16.78 7.82 12.68
C THR A 164 -16.16 8.66 13.82
N PRO A 165 -15.59 8.07 14.90
CA PRO A 165 -14.84 8.84 15.90
C PRO A 165 -13.66 9.64 15.35
N MET A 166 -12.96 9.12 14.33
CA MET A 166 -11.86 9.85 13.69
C MET A 166 -12.38 11.06 12.93
N LEU A 167 -13.40 10.88 12.08
CA LEU A 167 -13.98 11.97 11.30
C LEU A 167 -14.63 13.02 12.23
N SER A 168 -15.34 12.61 13.28
CA SER A 168 -15.94 13.53 14.25
C SER A 168 -14.93 14.35 15.05
N SER A 169 -13.70 13.85 15.20
CA SER A 169 -12.62 14.60 15.85
C SER A 169 -12.07 15.75 15.00
N LEU A 170 -12.38 15.82 13.70
CA LEU A 170 -11.83 16.84 12.80
C LEU A 170 -12.56 18.17 12.93
N THR A 171 -11.79 19.21 13.22
CA THR A 171 -12.23 20.60 13.23
C THR A 171 -12.18 21.20 11.82
N TRP A 172 -12.90 22.30 11.58
CA TRP A 172 -12.89 23.00 10.29
C TRP A 172 -11.48 23.44 9.85
N GLN A 173 -10.56 23.69 10.80
CA GLN A 173 -9.17 24.06 10.51
C GLN A 173 -8.37 22.89 9.96
N ASP A 174 -8.74 21.65 10.31
CA ASP A 174 -8.01 20.45 9.93
C ASP A 174 -8.11 20.18 8.42
N GLY A 175 -9.23 20.47 7.79
CA GLY A 175 -9.41 20.22 6.35
C GLY A 175 -8.33 20.89 5.49
N ALA A 176 -8.12 22.19 5.67
CA ALA A 176 -7.10 22.94 4.93
C ALA A 176 -5.66 22.56 5.33
N ALA A 177 -5.44 22.15 6.58
CA ALA A 177 -4.13 21.68 7.03
C ALA A 177 -3.79 20.31 6.44
N LEU A 178 -4.74 19.37 6.40
CA LEU A 178 -4.58 18.03 5.84
C LEU A 178 -4.41 18.07 4.31
N LEU A 179 -5.17 18.91 3.60
CA LEU A 179 -4.95 19.15 2.17
C LEU A 179 -3.51 19.59 1.89
N ARG A 180 -2.99 20.58 2.66
CA ARG A 180 -1.60 21.02 2.54
C ARG A 180 -0.60 19.93 2.89
N ALA A 181 -0.85 19.14 3.93
CA ALA A 181 0.01 18.03 4.32
C ALA A 181 0.10 16.95 3.23
N CYS A 182 -0.98 16.73 2.47
CA CYS A 182 -1.00 15.83 1.32
C CYS A 182 -0.38 16.44 0.04
N GLY A 183 0.05 17.72 0.07
CA GLY A 183 0.50 18.44 -1.13
C GLY A 183 -0.65 18.84 -2.08
N TRP A 184 -1.90 18.73 -1.62
CA TRP A 184 -3.10 19.00 -2.40
C TRP A 184 -3.56 20.44 -2.18
N ILE A 185 -2.88 21.38 -2.83
CA ILE A 185 -3.28 22.78 -2.81
C ILE A 185 -4.52 22.93 -3.71
N LYS A 186 -5.42 23.88 -3.38
CA LYS A 186 -6.59 24.20 -4.22
C LYS A 186 -6.12 24.48 -5.65
N SER A 187 -6.33 23.54 -6.56
CA SER A 187 -6.24 23.79 -8.00
C SER A 187 -7.32 24.80 -8.38
N ASP A 188 -6.97 25.70 -9.31
CA ASP A 188 -7.90 26.67 -9.87
C ASP A 188 -9.13 25.93 -10.43
N SER A 189 -10.29 26.39 -10.01
CA SER A 189 -11.61 25.80 -10.27
C SER A 189 -12.00 25.77 -11.76
N SER A 190 -11.16 26.31 -12.64
CA SER A 190 -11.43 26.60 -14.03
C SER A 190 -10.95 25.52 -15.01
N ILE A 191 -10.43 24.39 -14.53
CA ILE A 191 -10.05 23.27 -15.41
C ILE A 191 -11.30 22.44 -15.73
N GLU A 192 -11.83 22.59 -16.94
CA GLU A 192 -12.86 21.70 -17.48
C GLU A 192 -12.32 20.26 -17.60
N LEU A 193 -12.94 19.32 -16.89
CA LEU A 193 -12.68 17.90 -17.10
C LEU A 193 -13.39 17.40 -18.34
N LYS A 194 -12.63 16.83 -19.28
CA LYS A 194 -13.15 16.26 -20.52
C LYS A 194 -14.05 15.03 -20.31
N ASN A 195 -13.92 14.33 -19.17
CA ASN A 195 -14.74 13.18 -18.79
C ASN A 195 -15.12 13.27 -17.30
N PRO A 196 -16.42 13.33 -16.94
CA PRO A 196 -16.83 13.31 -15.54
C PRO A 196 -16.51 11.95 -14.91
N LEU A 197 -15.92 11.96 -13.71
CA LEU A 197 -15.63 10.73 -12.98
C LEU A 197 -16.92 10.11 -12.45
N SER A 198 -17.07 8.79 -12.60
CA SER A 198 -18.13 8.01 -11.96
C SER A 198 -17.63 7.44 -10.63
N ILE A 199 -18.44 7.52 -9.57
CA ILE A 199 -18.15 6.91 -8.25
C ILE A 199 -18.48 5.41 -8.18
N ALA A 200 -18.92 4.78 -9.27
CA ALA A 200 -19.39 3.39 -9.27
C ALA A 200 -18.32 2.36 -8.84
N PHE A 201 -17.04 2.73 -8.84
CA PHE A 201 -15.96 1.87 -8.35
C PHE A 201 -15.86 1.82 -6.81
N LEU A 202 -16.54 2.74 -6.10
CA LEU A 202 -16.59 2.75 -4.63
C LEU A 202 -17.66 1.78 -4.13
N SER A 203 -17.38 1.13 -3.00
CA SER A 203 -18.39 0.31 -2.34
C SER A 203 -19.47 1.20 -1.70
N LYS A 204 -20.70 0.69 -1.64
CA LYS A 204 -21.86 1.41 -1.08
C LYS A 204 -21.61 1.95 0.34
N PRO A 205 -20.96 1.21 1.26
CA PRO A 205 -20.61 1.74 2.58
C PRO A 205 -19.73 2.99 2.56
N TRP A 206 -18.75 3.08 1.64
CA TRP A 206 -17.92 4.28 1.49
C TRP A 206 -18.71 5.46 0.91
N ILE A 207 -19.64 5.19 -0.01
CA ILE A 207 -20.52 6.21 -0.59
C ILE A 207 -21.44 6.80 0.51
N ASN A 208 -22.07 5.95 1.31
CA ASN A 208 -22.92 6.40 2.42
C ASN A 208 -22.12 7.24 3.43
N LEU A 209 -20.94 6.77 3.82
CA LEU A 209 -20.09 7.52 4.74
C LEU A 209 -19.64 8.87 4.18
N LEU A 210 -19.31 8.93 2.88
CA LEU A 210 -19.04 10.21 2.21
C LEU A 210 -20.24 11.14 2.28
N GLN A 211 -21.43 10.63 1.97
CA GLN A 211 -22.67 11.39 1.96
C GLN A 211 -22.95 12.00 3.35
N ASP A 212 -22.93 11.18 4.40
CA ASP A 212 -23.17 11.62 5.79
C ASP A 212 -22.24 12.76 6.22
N TRP A 213 -20.95 12.66 5.88
CA TRP A 213 -19.95 13.66 6.29
C TRP A 213 -19.89 14.88 5.38
N ILE A 214 -20.25 14.74 4.09
CA ILE A 214 -20.45 15.89 3.20
C ILE A 214 -21.67 16.71 3.67
N GLU A 215 -22.76 16.04 4.11
CA GLU A 215 -23.91 16.71 4.71
C GLU A 215 -23.53 17.42 6.02
N ALA A 216 -22.80 16.73 6.91
CA ALA A 216 -22.40 17.27 8.20
C ALA A 216 -21.41 18.44 8.12
N TRP A 217 -20.48 18.44 7.16
CA TRP A 217 -19.46 19.48 7.01
C TRP A 217 -19.81 20.56 5.99
N GLY A 218 -20.57 20.20 4.95
CA GLY A 218 -20.92 21.06 3.83
C GLY A 218 -20.07 20.81 2.58
N ILE A 219 -20.65 21.13 1.42
CA ILE A 219 -20.07 20.87 0.09
C ILE A 219 -18.81 21.69 -0.22
N GLU A 220 -18.66 22.87 0.38
CA GLU A 220 -17.49 23.75 0.19
C GLU A 220 -16.43 23.56 1.29
N ASP A 221 -16.67 22.68 2.26
CA ASP A 221 -15.76 22.46 3.38
C ASP A 221 -14.50 21.71 2.93
N SER A 222 -13.34 22.17 3.41
CA SER A 222 -12.05 21.56 3.06
C SER A 222 -11.90 20.14 3.61
N ARG A 223 -12.61 19.79 4.68
CA ARG A 223 -12.69 18.42 5.21
C ARG A 223 -13.41 17.49 4.25
N SER A 224 -14.54 17.92 3.68
CA SER A 224 -15.29 17.17 2.66
C SER A 224 -14.42 16.90 1.44
N LEU A 225 -13.68 17.91 0.99
CA LEU A 225 -12.75 17.81 -0.13
C LEU A 225 -11.60 16.84 0.14
N TRP A 226 -10.94 16.97 1.29
CA TRP A 226 -9.86 16.08 1.71
C TRP A 226 -10.34 14.63 1.84
N PHE A 227 -11.47 14.41 2.53
CA PHE A 227 -11.99 13.09 2.78
C PHE A 227 -12.41 12.40 1.47
N THR A 228 -13.06 13.14 0.57
CA THR A 228 -13.41 12.63 -0.76
C THR A 228 -12.16 12.22 -1.54
N ALA A 229 -11.09 13.04 -1.54
CA ALA A 229 -9.83 12.68 -2.19
C ALA A 229 -9.23 11.37 -1.63
N ILE A 230 -9.24 11.20 -0.30
CA ILE A 230 -8.80 9.96 0.34
C ILE A 230 -9.66 8.77 -0.10
N VAL A 231 -10.99 8.90 -0.10
CA VAL A 231 -11.89 7.82 -0.48
C VAL A 231 -11.75 7.42 -1.95
N LEU A 232 -11.51 8.38 -2.86
CA LEU A 232 -11.18 8.05 -4.25
C LEU A 232 -9.91 7.18 -4.33
N ILE A 233 -8.87 7.50 -3.57
CA ILE A 233 -7.64 6.69 -3.51
C ILE A 233 -7.90 5.32 -2.87
N VAL A 234 -8.79 5.23 -1.88
CA VAL A 234 -9.21 3.95 -1.29
C VAL A 234 -9.84 3.04 -2.34
N GLY A 235 -10.75 3.57 -3.16
CA GLY A 235 -11.41 2.79 -4.21
C GLY A 235 -10.48 2.46 -5.38
N GLN A 236 -9.60 3.39 -5.74
CA GLN A 236 -8.62 3.20 -6.80
C GLN A 236 -7.28 3.87 -6.41
N PRO A 237 -6.29 3.09 -5.92
CA PRO A 237 -5.02 3.62 -5.43
C PRO A 237 -4.24 4.48 -6.44
N GLY A 238 -4.50 4.31 -7.74
CA GLY A 238 -3.88 5.10 -8.80
C GLY A 238 -4.19 6.60 -8.73
N PHE A 239 -5.30 7.00 -8.09
CA PHE A 239 -5.65 8.42 -7.88
C PHE A 239 -4.62 9.20 -7.07
N ILE A 240 -3.74 8.53 -6.33
CA ILE A 240 -2.69 9.21 -5.56
C ILE A 240 -1.73 10.04 -6.43
N LEU A 241 -1.66 9.71 -7.73
CA LEU A 241 -0.81 10.39 -8.72
C LEU A 241 -1.60 11.29 -9.67
N ASP A 242 -2.91 11.38 -9.47
CA ASP A 242 -3.77 12.15 -10.34
C ASP A 242 -3.64 13.65 -10.02
N GLU A 243 -3.03 14.41 -10.93
CA GLU A 243 -2.89 15.86 -10.82
C GLU A 243 -4.25 16.57 -10.74
N GLN A 244 -5.31 15.95 -11.24
CA GLN A 244 -6.69 16.46 -11.20
C GLN A 244 -7.51 15.90 -10.03
N LEU A 245 -6.90 15.16 -9.09
CA LEU A 245 -7.59 14.52 -7.97
C LEU A 245 -8.53 15.49 -7.26
N ILE A 246 -8.05 16.69 -6.92
CA ILE A 246 -8.83 17.68 -6.19
C ILE A 246 -10.01 18.23 -7.00
N VAL A 247 -9.85 18.39 -8.32
CA VAL A 247 -10.95 18.81 -9.18
C VAL A 247 -11.98 17.69 -9.29
N ARG A 248 -11.55 16.43 -9.45
CA ARG A 248 -12.43 15.25 -9.45
C ARG A 248 -13.17 15.08 -8.12
N SER A 249 -12.50 15.31 -6.99
CA SER A 249 -13.14 15.28 -5.66
C SER A 249 -14.26 16.31 -5.55
N ARG A 250 -14.07 17.55 -6.05
CA ARG A 250 -15.15 18.55 -6.09
C ARG A 250 -16.33 18.10 -6.96
N GLN A 251 -16.06 17.49 -8.11
CA GLN A 251 -17.13 16.95 -8.97
C GLN A 251 -17.94 15.88 -8.25
N ILE A 252 -17.28 14.96 -7.53
CA ILE A 252 -17.97 13.93 -6.76
C ILE A 252 -18.84 14.53 -5.66
N ILE A 253 -18.34 15.52 -4.93
CA ILE A 253 -19.12 16.22 -3.89
C ILE A 253 -20.38 16.85 -4.51
N GLN A 254 -20.26 17.51 -5.66
CA GLN A 254 -21.39 18.09 -6.38
C GLN A 254 -22.38 17.03 -6.89
N GLN A 255 -21.89 15.90 -7.41
CA GLN A 255 -22.74 14.79 -7.86
C GLN A 255 -23.55 14.17 -6.72
N ILE A 256 -22.93 13.96 -5.55
CA ILE A 256 -23.60 13.42 -4.36
C ILE A 256 -24.68 14.40 -3.89
N SER A 257 -24.37 15.70 -3.77
CA SER A 257 -25.34 16.73 -3.38
C SER A 257 -26.53 16.87 -4.37
N ASN A 258 -26.27 16.73 -5.67
CA ASN A 258 -27.32 16.78 -6.68
C ASN A 258 -28.20 15.52 -6.67
N SER A 259 -27.64 14.35 -6.36
CA SER A 259 -28.38 13.10 -6.22
C SER A 259 -29.36 13.16 -5.05
N GLU A 260 -28.99 13.77 -3.92
CA GLU A 260 -29.91 14.01 -2.79
C GLU A 260 -31.06 14.96 -3.13
N LYS A 261 -30.76 16.05 -3.85
CA LYS A 261 -31.80 16.98 -4.33
C LYS A 261 -32.78 16.29 -5.27
N LEU A 262 -32.31 15.35 -6.10
CA LEU A 262 -33.16 14.53 -6.95
C LEU A 262 -34.07 13.61 -6.13
N PHE A 263 -33.56 12.92 -5.10
CA PHE A 263 -34.38 12.08 -4.20
C PHE A 263 -35.39 12.87 -3.36
N GLN A 264 -35.08 14.11 -2.94
CA GLN A 264 -36.04 15.00 -2.27
C GLN A 264 -37.07 15.57 -3.25
N SER A 265 -36.68 15.89 -4.48
CA SER A 265 -37.60 16.36 -5.53
C SER A 265 -38.52 15.26 -6.05
N ASP A 266 -38.06 14.02 -6.10
CA ASP A 266 -38.87 12.87 -6.48
C ASP A 266 -39.96 12.58 -5.45
N GLN A 267 -39.75 12.81 -4.14
CA GLN A 267 -40.84 12.68 -3.17
C GLN A 267 -41.97 13.71 -3.38
N SER A 268 -41.68 14.91 -3.88
CA SER A 268 -42.71 15.87 -4.29
C SER A 268 -43.35 15.53 -5.64
N ILE A 269 -42.61 14.96 -6.58
CA ILE A 269 -43.10 14.60 -7.93
C ILE A 269 -43.88 13.29 -7.92
N ILE A 270 -43.57 12.36 -7.00
CA ILE A 270 -44.29 11.08 -6.81
C ILE A 270 -45.71 11.32 -6.30
N LEU A 271 -46.02 12.44 -5.64
CA LEU A 271 -47.40 12.76 -5.27
C LEU A 271 -48.25 13.25 -6.46
N GLU A 272 -47.64 13.84 -7.49
CA GLU A 272 -48.36 14.37 -8.66
C GLU A 272 -48.41 13.40 -9.85
N ARG A 273 -47.46 12.47 -9.96
CA ARG A 273 -47.39 11.51 -11.09
C ARG A 273 -48.10 10.18 -10.86
N SER A 274 -48.60 9.88 -9.66
CA SER A 274 -49.37 8.65 -9.39
C SER A 274 -50.80 8.63 -9.97
N ILE A 275 -51.22 9.66 -10.72
CA ILE A 275 -52.53 9.69 -11.41
C ILE A 275 -52.41 9.48 -12.94
N ALA A 276 -51.20 9.45 -13.51
CA ALA A 276 -51.06 9.35 -14.96
C ALA A 276 -50.19 8.16 -15.38
N ILE A 277 -50.88 7.20 -16.00
CA ILE A 277 -50.39 6.31 -17.06
C ILE A 277 -49.85 4.97 -16.55
N SER A 278 -50.83 4.08 -16.32
CA SER A 278 -50.78 2.70 -16.77
C SER A 278 -50.62 2.62 -18.29
N GLU A 279 -49.95 1.55 -18.74
CA GLU A 279 -49.79 1.11 -20.14
C GLU A 279 -48.76 1.92 -20.95
N ASP A 280 -47.57 1.35 -21.20
CA ASP A 280 -47.33 0.67 -22.47
C ASP A 280 -45.93 0.00 -22.53
N SER A 281 -45.90 -1.16 -23.18
CA SER A 281 -44.80 -1.72 -23.98
C SER A 281 -43.58 -2.38 -23.32
N ARG A 282 -43.68 -3.72 -23.30
CA ARG A 282 -42.58 -4.69 -23.39
C ARG A 282 -42.04 -4.78 -24.83
N SER A 283 -40.74 -5.13 -24.91
CA SER A 283 -39.98 -5.75 -26.01
C SER A 283 -39.36 -4.83 -27.07
N VAL A 284 -38.01 -4.90 -27.20
CA VAL A 284 -37.29 -5.32 -28.41
C VAL A 284 -35.92 -5.91 -27.98
N LEU A 285 -35.61 -7.09 -28.55
CA LEU A 285 -34.43 -7.93 -28.34
C LEU A 285 -33.17 -7.45 -29.09
N ASN A 286 -32.01 -7.89 -28.57
CA ASN A 286 -30.75 -8.23 -29.23
C ASN A 286 -30.65 -8.07 -30.75
N GLU A 287 -29.52 -7.55 -31.25
CA GLU A 287 -28.49 -8.38 -31.91
C GLU A 287 -27.23 -7.61 -32.38
N SER A 288 -26.11 -8.34 -32.33
CA SER A 288 -24.99 -8.35 -33.29
C SER A 288 -23.81 -7.37 -33.13
N LEU A 289 -22.78 -7.94 -32.49
CA LEU A 289 -21.36 -7.78 -32.80
C LEU A 289 -21.07 -8.16 -34.26
N SER A 290 -20.32 -7.32 -35.00
CA SER A 290 -19.08 -7.68 -35.70
C SER A 290 -18.67 -6.63 -36.74
N SER A 291 -17.44 -6.10 -36.64
CA SER A 291 -16.49 -6.02 -37.77
C SER A 291 -15.14 -5.44 -37.32
N THR A 292 -14.17 -6.36 -37.38
CA THR A 292 -12.73 -6.21 -37.59
C THR A 292 -12.26 -4.96 -38.34
N ASN A 293 -11.13 -4.40 -37.88
CA ASN A 293 -10.09 -3.96 -38.82
C ASN A 293 -8.69 -4.10 -38.22
N THR A 294 -8.01 -5.16 -38.65
CA THR A 294 -6.65 -5.55 -38.31
C THR A 294 -5.69 -4.77 -39.20
N SER A 295 -4.91 -3.85 -38.62
CA SER A 295 -3.77 -3.24 -39.31
C SER A 295 -2.48 -3.81 -38.72
N GLN A 296 -1.78 -4.56 -39.57
CA GLN A 296 -0.51 -5.21 -39.33
C GLN A 296 0.57 -4.21 -38.87
N ARG A 297 1.20 -4.48 -37.71
CA ARG A 297 2.56 -4.05 -37.41
C ARG A 297 3.40 -5.28 -37.11
N GLN A 298 4.52 -5.34 -37.79
CA GLN A 298 5.39 -6.49 -37.93
C GLN A 298 6.54 -6.31 -36.93
N ASP A 299 6.37 -6.82 -35.71
CA ASP A 299 7.38 -6.74 -34.66
C ASP A 299 8.15 -8.06 -34.56
N SER A 300 9.46 -7.97 -34.67
CA SER A 300 10.40 -9.09 -34.63
C SER A 300 10.65 -9.53 -33.18
N TYR A 301 9.93 -10.55 -32.73
CA TYR A 301 10.10 -11.14 -31.39
C TYR A 301 11.01 -12.38 -31.42
N SER A 302 11.87 -12.53 -30.41
CA SER A 302 12.58 -13.77 -30.12
C SER A 302 11.70 -14.65 -29.21
N TYR A 303 11.00 -15.62 -29.79
CA TYR A 303 10.14 -16.54 -29.03
C TYR A 303 10.96 -17.67 -28.39
N LEU A 304 10.54 -18.09 -27.19
CA LEU A 304 11.10 -19.23 -26.47
C LEU A 304 10.08 -20.37 -26.52
N GLU A 305 10.00 -21.08 -27.65
CA GLU A 305 9.02 -22.16 -27.82
C GLU A 305 9.30 -23.33 -26.87
N SER A 306 10.59 -23.68 -26.69
CA SER A 306 11.00 -24.69 -25.71
C SER A 306 11.11 -24.08 -24.31
N PRO A 307 10.63 -24.77 -23.25
CA PRO A 307 10.78 -24.32 -21.87
C PRO A 307 12.25 -24.11 -21.50
N GLN A 308 12.59 -22.92 -20.99
CA GLN A 308 13.93 -22.58 -20.54
C GLN A 308 13.95 -22.30 -19.04
N PHE A 309 15.00 -22.73 -18.38
CA PHE A 309 15.17 -22.51 -16.94
C PHE A 309 15.41 -21.04 -16.62
N SER A 310 14.74 -20.54 -15.58
CA SER A 310 15.02 -19.26 -14.93
C SER A 310 15.01 -19.43 -13.42
N ALA A 311 15.88 -18.69 -12.73
CA ALA A 311 15.82 -18.53 -11.28
C ALA A 311 14.76 -17.50 -10.83
N PHE A 312 14.07 -16.87 -11.78
CA PHE A 312 13.15 -15.74 -11.58
C PHE A 312 11.78 -15.96 -12.23
N SER A 313 11.39 -17.22 -12.46
CA SER A 313 10.08 -17.60 -13.05
C SER A 313 8.89 -17.05 -12.26
N GLY A 314 9.08 -16.79 -10.96
CA GLY A 314 8.11 -16.09 -10.11
C GLY A 314 7.78 -14.66 -10.56
N LEU A 315 8.51 -14.08 -11.52
CA LEU A 315 8.19 -12.78 -12.11
C LEU A 315 6.74 -12.71 -12.62
N PHE A 316 6.20 -13.81 -13.14
CA PHE A 316 4.85 -13.82 -13.71
C PHE A 316 3.74 -13.85 -12.65
N PHE A 317 4.03 -14.17 -11.39
CA PHE A 317 3.07 -13.97 -10.28
C PHE A 317 2.72 -12.50 -10.08
N LEU A 318 3.52 -11.59 -10.64
CA LEU A 318 3.20 -10.16 -10.62
C LEU A 318 2.00 -9.81 -11.49
N LEU A 319 1.60 -10.66 -12.45
CA LEU A 319 0.43 -10.42 -13.27
C LEU A 319 -0.87 -10.61 -12.46
N PRO A 320 -1.14 -11.75 -11.80
CA PRO A 320 -2.24 -11.86 -10.83
C PRO A 320 -2.19 -10.80 -9.74
N LEU A 321 -1.00 -10.42 -9.28
CA LEU A 321 -0.86 -9.35 -8.30
C LEU A 321 -1.33 -7.99 -8.82
N MET A 322 -1.01 -7.64 -10.07
CA MET A 322 -1.53 -6.42 -10.71
C MET A 322 -3.05 -6.48 -10.90
N ILE A 323 -3.62 -7.66 -11.17
CA ILE A 323 -5.08 -7.88 -11.22
C ILE A 323 -5.71 -7.62 -9.83
N HIS A 324 -5.11 -8.13 -8.76
CA HIS A 324 -5.56 -7.83 -7.38
C HIS A 324 -5.49 -6.34 -7.05
N LEU A 325 -4.50 -5.63 -7.61
CA LEU A 325 -4.35 -4.18 -7.50
C LEU A 325 -5.23 -3.39 -8.50
N LYS A 326 -6.13 -4.06 -9.23
CA LYS A 326 -7.08 -3.45 -10.16
C LYS A 326 -6.40 -2.62 -11.27
N ILE A 327 -5.31 -3.15 -11.84
CA ILE A 327 -4.61 -2.49 -12.94
C ILE A 327 -5.52 -2.26 -14.16
N GLU A 328 -6.50 -3.11 -14.39
CA GLU A 328 -7.47 -2.98 -15.49
C GLU A 328 -8.27 -1.69 -15.37
N SER A 329 -8.91 -1.47 -14.23
CA SER A 329 -9.66 -0.23 -13.97
C SER A 329 -8.79 1.02 -14.05
N PHE A 330 -7.51 0.90 -13.64
CA PHE A 330 -6.55 2.00 -13.76
C PHE A 330 -6.20 2.29 -15.23
N LEU A 331 -5.99 1.27 -16.06
CA LEU A 331 -5.68 1.42 -17.48
C LEU A 331 -6.89 1.92 -18.28
N GLU A 332 -8.10 1.43 -17.97
CA GLU A 332 -9.36 1.92 -18.55
C GLU A 332 -9.57 3.41 -18.27
N SER A 333 -9.25 3.85 -17.06
CA SER A 333 -9.34 5.26 -16.66
C SER A 333 -8.21 6.12 -17.24
N ASN A 334 -7.15 5.50 -17.77
CA ASN A 334 -5.98 6.18 -18.34
C ASN A 334 -5.54 5.54 -19.67
N PRO A 335 -6.34 5.65 -20.76
CA PRO A 335 -6.09 4.93 -22.01
C PRO A 335 -4.75 5.25 -22.68
N THR A 336 -4.16 6.42 -22.40
CA THR A 336 -2.82 6.77 -22.86
C THR A 336 -1.75 5.84 -22.31
N LEU A 337 -1.90 5.35 -21.06
CA LEU A 337 -0.96 4.42 -20.42
C LEU A 337 -1.00 3.01 -21.02
N ILE A 338 -2.09 2.65 -21.69
CA ILE A 338 -2.18 1.43 -22.51
C ILE A 338 -1.21 1.54 -23.70
N LYS A 339 -1.17 2.70 -24.36
CA LYS A 339 -0.22 2.97 -25.46
C LYS A 339 1.24 2.93 -25.00
N PHE A 340 1.50 3.33 -23.75
CA PHE A 340 2.84 3.28 -23.15
C PHE A 340 3.18 1.95 -22.47
N ASN A 341 2.31 0.94 -22.56
CA ASN A 341 2.52 -0.41 -22.06
C ASN A 341 3.04 -0.45 -20.60
N LEU A 342 2.39 0.33 -19.72
CA LEU A 342 2.77 0.48 -18.31
C LEU A 342 3.03 -0.87 -17.60
N PRO A 343 2.19 -1.91 -17.74
CA PRO A 343 2.40 -3.17 -17.03
C PRO A 343 3.73 -3.84 -17.40
N ARG A 344 4.11 -3.84 -18.69
CA ARG A 344 5.41 -4.36 -19.13
C ARG A 344 6.57 -3.50 -18.64
N ARG A 345 6.42 -2.17 -18.61
CA ARG A 345 7.43 -1.27 -18.03
C ARG A 345 7.62 -1.49 -16.53
N LEU A 346 6.55 -1.80 -15.79
CA LEU A 346 6.64 -2.19 -14.38
C LEU A 346 7.45 -3.48 -14.24
N LEU A 347 7.10 -4.53 -14.97
CA LEU A 347 7.86 -5.79 -14.95
C LEU A 347 9.33 -5.60 -15.34
N ASN A 348 9.61 -4.80 -16.37
CA ASN A 348 10.97 -4.49 -16.80
C ASN A 348 11.76 -3.70 -15.74
N THR A 349 11.11 -2.74 -15.08
CA THR A 349 11.71 -1.98 -13.96
C THR A 349 12.02 -2.90 -12.77
N ILE A 350 11.13 -3.86 -12.47
CA ILE A 350 11.37 -4.86 -11.42
C ILE A 350 12.54 -5.75 -11.80
N ALA A 351 12.54 -6.28 -13.02
CA ALA A 351 13.62 -7.13 -13.52
C ALA A 351 14.98 -6.41 -13.47
N GLN A 352 15.04 -5.12 -13.83
CA GLN A 352 16.25 -4.30 -13.71
C GLN A 352 16.67 -4.10 -12.25
N ARG A 353 15.73 -3.75 -11.35
CA ARG A 353 16.03 -3.52 -9.92
C ARG A 353 16.47 -4.79 -9.19
N LEU A 354 15.91 -5.93 -9.56
CA LEU A 354 16.31 -7.25 -9.04
C LEU A 354 17.56 -7.80 -9.73
N LYS A 355 18.13 -7.05 -10.70
CA LYS A 355 19.31 -7.44 -11.47
C LYS A 355 19.17 -8.80 -12.16
N ILE A 356 17.96 -9.09 -12.67
CA ILE A 356 17.71 -10.29 -13.48
C ILE A 356 18.61 -10.22 -14.72
N PRO A 357 19.44 -11.25 -14.99
CA PRO A 357 20.36 -11.29 -16.14
C PRO A 357 19.65 -10.95 -17.45
N LYS A 358 20.31 -10.21 -18.35
CA LYS A 358 19.68 -9.71 -19.59
C LYS A 358 19.24 -10.85 -20.53
N ASP A 359 19.94 -11.97 -20.44
CA ASP A 359 19.76 -13.23 -21.15
C ASP A 359 18.80 -14.21 -20.44
N ASP A 360 18.31 -13.87 -19.23
CA ASP A 360 17.34 -14.70 -18.53
C ASP A 360 16.03 -14.81 -19.33
N PRO A 361 15.46 -16.01 -19.51
CA PRO A 361 14.33 -16.22 -20.41
C PRO A 361 13.07 -15.45 -20.00
N VAL A 362 12.86 -15.12 -18.72
CA VAL A 362 11.69 -14.32 -18.30
C VAL A 362 11.69 -12.92 -18.93
N ARG A 363 12.85 -12.42 -19.35
CA ARG A 363 12.97 -11.11 -19.99
C ARG A 363 12.48 -11.10 -21.43
N ALA A 364 12.35 -12.26 -22.10
CA ALA A 364 11.85 -12.32 -23.47
C ALA A 364 10.39 -11.83 -23.57
N ALA A 365 9.60 -11.95 -22.49
CA ALA A 365 8.24 -11.39 -22.41
C ALA A 365 8.19 -9.87 -22.21
N LEU A 366 9.31 -9.23 -21.90
CA LEU A 366 9.39 -7.82 -21.49
C LEU A 366 9.86 -6.88 -22.61
N ILE A 367 10.12 -7.42 -23.80
CA ILE A 367 10.71 -6.68 -24.92
C ILE A 367 9.61 -5.91 -25.67
N GLU A 368 9.66 -4.58 -25.59
CA GLU A 368 9.28 -3.66 -26.67
C GLU A 368 9.83 -2.24 -26.48
N HIS A 369 10.04 -1.54 -27.59
CA HIS A 369 10.73 -0.25 -27.73
C HIS A 369 9.82 0.96 -27.51
N SER A 370 10.13 1.79 -26.51
CA SER A 370 10.18 3.27 -26.57
C SER A 370 10.39 3.79 -25.15
N ASN A 371 11.59 4.30 -24.93
CA ASN A 371 12.05 4.80 -23.64
C ASN A 371 11.73 6.30 -23.59
N ASP A 372 10.45 6.67 -23.44
CA ASP A 372 10.11 8.05 -23.15
C ASP A 372 10.06 8.25 -21.62
N GLY A 373 10.97 9.08 -21.13
CA GLY A 373 11.41 9.17 -19.73
C GLY A 373 10.43 9.81 -18.75
N SER A 374 9.13 9.81 -19.05
CA SER A 374 8.12 10.63 -18.38
C SER A 374 7.57 10.06 -17.05
N ASP A 375 7.62 8.75 -16.80
CA ASP A 375 6.72 8.14 -15.79
C ASP A 375 7.43 7.55 -14.54
N SER A 376 8.58 8.10 -14.16
CA SER A 376 9.41 7.49 -13.10
C SER A 376 8.70 7.38 -11.75
N ASP A 377 7.85 8.34 -11.42
CA ASP A 377 7.12 8.38 -10.15
C ASP A 377 5.88 7.48 -10.15
N LEU A 378 5.21 7.34 -11.30
CA LEU A 378 4.14 6.37 -11.49
C LEU A 378 4.65 4.94 -11.31
N LEU A 379 5.78 4.62 -11.93
CA LEU A 379 6.43 3.32 -11.76
C LEU A 379 6.81 3.08 -10.28
N ARG A 380 7.36 4.09 -9.58
CA ARG A 380 7.70 3.99 -8.15
C ARG A 380 6.49 3.76 -7.25
N SER A 381 5.36 4.41 -7.53
CA SER A 381 4.13 4.25 -6.75
C SER A 381 3.58 2.83 -6.88
N TRP A 382 3.44 2.33 -8.11
CA TRP A 382 3.01 0.95 -8.36
C TRP A 382 3.93 -0.07 -7.69
N LEU A 383 5.24 0.10 -7.80
CA LEU A 383 6.21 -0.76 -7.11
C LEU A 383 6.03 -0.77 -5.59
N THR A 384 5.65 0.37 -5.01
CA THR A 384 5.39 0.49 -3.57
C THR A 384 4.11 -0.27 -3.19
N SER A 385 3.03 -0.09 -3.96
CA SER A 385 1.77 -0.81 -3.78
C SER A 385 1.97 -2.33 -3.91
N MET A 386 2.72 -2.78 -4.91
CA MET A 386 3.03 -4.20 -5.11
C MET A 386 3.79 -4.80 -3.93
N ARG A 387 4.87 -4.13 -3.47
CA ARG A 387 5.65 -4.58 -2.31
C ARG A 387 4.81 -4.64 -1.05
N ARG A 388 3.94 -3.65 -0.84
CA ARG A 388 3.05 -3.59 0.32
C ARG A 388 2.02 -4.72 0.27
N TRP A 389 1.37 -4.92 -0.87
CA TRP A 389 0.39 -5.99 -1.05
C TRP A 389 1.01 -7.37 -0.77
N CYS A 390 2.22 -7.65 -1.28
CA CYS A 390 2.91 -8.91 -0.99
C CYS A 390 3.15 -9.12 0.50
N ARG A 391 3.55 -8.06 1.22
CA ARG A 391 3.82 -8.14 2.65
C ARG A 391 2.55 -8.38 3.47
N LEU A 392 1.47 -7.68 3.15
CA LEU A 392 0.22 -7.73 3.91
C LEU A 392 -0.59 -9.00 3.64
N ASN A 393 -0.64 -9.46 2.40
CA ASN A 393 -1.51 -10.57 2.01
C ASN A 393 -0.74 -11.90 1.92
N ALA A 394 0.46 -11.87 1.33
CA ALA A 394 1.26 -13.07 1.06
C ALA A 394 2.40 -13.28 2.08
N GLU A 395 2.53 -12.41 3.09
CA GLU A 395 3.56 -12.50 4.14
C GLU A 395 4.99 -12.69 3.60
N MET A 396 5.29 -12.08 2.44
CA MET A 396 6.60 -12.19 1.81
C MET A 396 7.01 -10.93 1.07
N GLY A 397 8.33 -10.75 0.91
CA GLY A 397 8.88 -9.66 0.10
C GLY A 397 8.73 -9.91 -1.40
N LEU A 398 8.57 -8.84 -2.18
CA LEU A 398 8.50 -8.90 -3.65
C LEU A 398 9.67 -9.67 -4.26
N HIS A 399 10.89 -9.53 -3.72
CA HIS A 399 12.05 -10.32 -4.16
C HIS A 399 11.80 -11.82 -4.04
N ASN A 400 11.29 -12.31 -2.91
CA ASN A 400 11.08 -13.74 -2.66
C ASN A 400 9.89 -14.30 -3.45
N LEU A 401 8.95 -13.43 -3.85
CA LEU A 401 7.90 -13.79 -4.79
C LEU A 401 8.47 -14.01 -6.19
N VAL A 402 9.39 -13.15 -6.64
CA VAL A 402 9.96 -13.18 -8.00
C VAL A 402 11.08 -14.21 -8.14
N ALA A 403 11.99 -14.30 -7.16
CA ALA A 403 13.16 -15.18 -7.16
C ALA A 403 12.76 -16.63 -6.82
N ARG A 404 12.04 -17.23 -7.76
CA ARG A 404 11.58 -18.63 -7.71
C ARG A 404 11.99 -19.32 -8.99
N SER A 405 12.67 -20.45 -8.83
CA SER A 405 13.18 -21.23 -9.95
C SER A 405 12.07 -22.00 -10.65
N GLY A 406 12.10 -22.02 -11.97
CA GLY A 406 11.17 -22.80 -12.79
C GLY A 406 11.58 -22.78 -14.26
N GLN A 407 10.79 -23.41 -15.12
CA GLN A 407 10.94 -23.31 -16.57
C GLN A 407 9.88 -22.39 -17.15
N VAL A 408 10.22 -21.66 -18.20
CA VAL A 408 9.29 -20.74 -18.87
C VAL A 408 9.34 -20.96 -20.38
N SER A 409 8.17 -21.05 -21.01
CA SER A 409 7.99 -20.97 -22.46
C SER A 409 7.20 -19.71 -22.79
N ILE A 410 7.62 -19.01 -23.84
CA ILE A 410 7.11 -17.68 -24.22
C ILE A 410 6.87 -17.69 -25.72
N THR A 411 5.61 -17.86 -26.12
CA THR A 411 5.15 -17.89 -27.52
C THR A 411 4.46 -16.57 -27.88
N PRO A 412 3.97 -16.32 -29.11
CA PRO A 412 3.22 -15.10 -29.39
C PRO A 412 1.97 -14.92 -28.51
N THR A 413 1.32 -16.02 -28.13
CA THR A 413 0.00 -16.02 -27.48
C THR A 413 0.02 -16.51 -26.03
N HIS A 414 1.04 -17.26 -25.62
CA HIS A 414 1.10 -17.90 -24.31
C HIS A 414 2.41 -17.58 -23.55
N ILE A 415 2.28 -17.58 -22.23
CA ILE A 415 3.38 -17.76 -21.29
C ILE A 415 3.01 -18.92 -20.38
N ASP A 416 3.77 -19.99 -20.47
CA ASP A 416 3.64 -21.14 -19.60
C ASP A 416 4.83 -21.15 -18.64
N VAL A 417 4.52 -21.29 -17.35
CA VAL A 417 5.52 -21.32 -16.29
C VAL A 417 5.38 -22.63 -15.53
N TRP A 418 6.40 -23.47 -15.58
CA TRP A 418 6.46 -24.73 -14.84
C TRP A 418 7.31 -24.55 -13.60
N PHE A 419 6.70 -24.82 -12.45
CA PHE A 419 7.33 -24.91 -11.16
C PHE A 419 7.41 -26.37 -10.71
N GLU A 420 8.52 -26.74 -10.07
CA GLU A 420 8.58 -28.00 -9.34
C GLU A 420 7.58 -27.97 -8.17
N PRO A 421 6.99 -29.11 -7.75
CA PRO A 421 6.02 -29.14 -6.65
C PRO A 421 6.57 -28.57 -5.35
N GLN A 422 7.89 -28.66 -5.11
CA GLN A 422 8.55 -28.08 -3.94
C GLN A 422 8.58 -26.55 -3.96
N GLN A 423 8.37 -25.93 -5.12
CA GLN A 423 8.22 -24.48 -5.25
C GLN A 423 6.79 -24.01 -4.93
N ALA A 424 5.85 -24.90 -4.65
CA ALA A 424 4.54 -24.52 -4.13
C ALA A 424 4.70 -23.90 -2.73
N ASP A 425 4.11 -22.72 -2.51
CA ASP A 425 4.15 -22.01 -1.24
C ASP A 425 2.73 -21.66 -0.83
N ILE A 426 2.33 -22.17 0.34
CA ILE A 426 0.96 -22.01 0.85
C ILE A 426 0.56 -20.54 0.96
N ARG A 427 1.51 -19.63 1.18
CA ARG A 427 1.23 -18.19 1.29
C ARG A 427 0.85 -17.59 -0.06
N ILE A 428 1.46 -18.06 -1.15
CA ILE A 428 1.14 -17.65 -2.54
C ILE A 428 -0.24 -18.23 -2.92
N ARG A 429 -0.46 -19.50 -2.61
CA ARG A 429 -1.73 -20.20 -2.88
C ARG A 429 -2.91 -19.57 -2.17
N ARG A 430 -2.75 -19.21 -0.89
CA ARG A 430 -3.81 -18.62 -0.06
C ARG A 430 -4.32 -17.29 -0.60
N VAL A 431 -3.47 -16.54 -1.30
CA VAL A 431 -3.83 -15.26 -1.93
C VAL A 431 -4.13 -15.37 -3.41
N GLY A 432 -4.10 -16.58 -3.98
CA GLY A 432 -4.42 -16.84 -5.38
C GLY A 432 -3.41 -16.33 -6.41
N LEU A 433 -2.17 -16.03 -5.99
CA LEU A 433 -1.15 -15.52 -6.93
C LEU A 433 -0.62 -16.59 -7.90
N ASP A 434 -0.79 -17.87 -7.58
CA ASP A 434 -0.40 -19.02 -8.42
C ASP A 434 -1.59 -19.66 -9.14
N LEU A 435 -2.74 -18.97 -9.19
CA LEU A 435 -3.86 -19.34 -10.03
C LEU A 435 -3.64 -18.79 -11.44
N ASP A 436 -4.02 -19.58 -12.45
CA ASP A 436 -3.96 -19.17 -13.85
C ASP A 436 -4.82 -17.92 -14.04
N PRO A 437 -4.23 -16.76 -14.38
CA PRO A 437 -5.04 -15.60 -14.75
C PRO A 437 -5.71 -15.81 -16.12
N GLY A 438 -5.28 -16.82 -16.89
CA GLY A 438 -5.77 -17.08 -18.23
C GLY A 438 -5.36 -15.96 -19.18
N TRP A 439 -6.27 -15.51 -20.04
CA TRP A 439 -6.04 -14.39 -20.93
C TRP A 439 -5.92 -13.08 -20.14
N VAL A 440 -4.76 -12.42 -20.23
CA VAL A 440 -4.50 -11.11 -19.60
C VAL A 440 -4.54 -10.02 -20.68
N PRO A 441 -5.68 -9.30 -20.88
CA PRO A 441 -5.91 -8.49 -22.08
C PRO A 441 -4.89 -7.36 -22.26
N TRP A 442 -4.55 -6.67 -21.17
CA TRP A 442 -3.58 -5.57 -21.16
C TRP A 442 -2.12 -6.02 -21.29
N PHE A 443 -1.85 -7.31 -21.09
CA PHE A 443 -0.54 -7.90 -21.31
C PHE A 443 -0.44 -8.62 -22.67
N GLY A 444 -1.59 -8.96 -23.26
CA GLY A 444 -1.74 -9.52 -24.59
C GLY A 444 -1.39 -11.00 -24.69
N ARG A 445 -1.45 -11.76 -23.59
CA ARG A 445 -1.06 -13.18 -23.54
C ARG A 445 -1.93 -13.98 -22.58
N VAL A 446 -2.12 -15.25 -22.89
CA VAL A 446 -2.58 -16.26 -21.93
C VAL A 446 -1.40 -16.61 -21.01
N VAL A 447 -1.62 -16.63 -19.70
CA VAL A 447 -0.61 -17.02 -18.73
C VAL A 447 -1.12 -18.18 -17.89
N ALA A 448 -0.31 -19.23 -17.77
CA ALA A 448 -0.63 -20.42 -17.00
C ALA A 448 0.56 -20.87 -16.13
N PHE A 449 0.24 -21.37 -14.94
CA PHE A 449 1.16 -21.88 -13.94
C PHE A 449 0.95 -23.38 -13.76
N HIS A 450 2.01 -24.14 -14.02
CA HIS A 450 2.01 -25.59 -13.93
C HIS A 450 2.87 -26.02 -12.75
N TYR A 451 2.37 -26.93 -11.91
CA TYR A 451 3.12 -27.53 -10.81
C TYR A 451 3.33 -29.02 -11.09
N THR A 452 4.41 -29.33 -11.80
CA THR A 452 4.71 -30.70 -12.27
C THR A 452 6.06 -31.13 -11.72
N GLY A 453 6.14 -32.32 -11.10
CA GLY A 453 7.42 -32.88 -10.66
C GLY A 453 8.30 -33.23 -11.85
N ALA A 454 9.61 -33.01 -11.74
CA ALA A 454 10.61 -33.46 -12.70
C ALA A 454 10.37 -34.94 -13.06
N GLY A 455 9.76 -35.18 -14.22
CA GLY A 455 9.57 -36.53 -14.74
C GLY A 455 8.24 -36.81 -15.43
N TYR A 456 7.74 -35.96 -16.32
CA TYR A 456 6.91 -36.41 -17.46
C TYR A 456 7.09 -35.45 -18.64
N GLY A 457 7.82 -35.90 -19.67
CA GLY A 457 7.94 -35.22 -20.97
C GLY A 457 9.32 -35.38 -21.60
N ASN A 458 9.59 -36.56 -22.16
CA ASN A 458 10.43 -36.69 -23.35
C ASN A 458 9.64 -36.23 -24.57
#